data_AF-A0A402AN21-F1
#
_entry.id   AF-A0A402AN21-F1
#
_cell.length_a   1.000
_cell.length_b   1.000
_cell.length_c   1.000
_cell.angle_alpha   90.00
_cell.angle_beta   90.00
_cell.angle_gamma   90.00
#
_symmetry.space_group_name_H-M   'P 1'
#
loop_
_entity.id
_entity.type
_entity.pdbx_description
1 polymer ?
#
loop_
_entity_poly.entity_id
_entity_poly.type
_entity_poly.pdbx_seq_one_letter_code
_entity_poly.pdbx_strand_id
1 'polypeptide(L)'
;MPGFLDSIHITNVLGLVIFLVLWIILCELTHVIVLLWRHEPLIGWAVGPFGLTLMALREPSIISIWLDVLVPAIVSGCVLAIGLFTSLSPITFPGHQLVKVFMIACGVLITSTADLISALRDLRYPLWGDARILRTMQFLRANWSKIHFTSFGHSYLRTHFGSNPAELLQILSL
;
A
#
# COMPACT_ATOMS: atom_id res chain seq x y z
N MET A 1 19.08 12.41 -31.67
CA MET A 1 18.02 11.41 -31.43
C MET A 1 16.85 12.07 -30.68
N PRO A 2 15.82 12.59 -31.36
CA PRO A 2 14.62 13.13 -30.72
C PRO A 2 13.31 12.38 -31.06
N GLY A 3 13.34 11.28 -31.82
CA GLY A 3 12.11 10.61 -32.30
C GLY A 3 11.42 9.64 -31.33
N PHE A 4 11.99 9.37 -30.16
CA PHE A 4 11.38 8.43 -29.19
C PHE A 4 10.25 9.07 -28.37
N LEU A 5 10.27 10.38 -28.16
CA LEU A 5 9.29 11.09 -27.34
C LEU A 5 8.09 11.63 -28.15
N ASP A 6 8.24 11.82 -29.47
CA ASP A 6 7.16 12.31 -30.36
C ASP A 6 6.03 11.29 -30.59
N SER A 7 6.11 10.09 -30.00
CA SER A 7 5.17 8.98 -30.26
C SER A 7 4.24 8.65 -29.09
N ILE A 8 4.43 9.28 -27.92
CA ILE A 8 3.56 9.09 -26.76
C ILE A 8 2.54 10.23 -26.73
N HIS A 9 1.30 9.92 -27.10
CA HIS A 9 0.22 10.89 -27.06
C HIS A 9 -0.82 10.48 -26.02
N ILE A 10 -1.17 11.43 -25.16
CA ILE A 10 -2.29 11.30 -24.25
C ILE A 10 -3.54 11.60 -25.07
N THR A 11 -4.32 10.57 -25.35
CA THR A 11 -5.54 10.70 -26.16
C THR A 11 -6.70 11.24 -25.33
N ASN A 12 -6.74 10.90 -24.03
CA ASN A 12 -7.79 11.31 -23.13
C ASN A 12 -7.25 11.56 -21.71
N VAL A 13 -7.05 12.84 -21.37
CA VAL A 13 -6.55 13.25 -20.05
C VAL A 13 -7.52 12.85 -18.93
N LEU A 14 -8.84 12.99 -19.16
CA LEU A 14 -9.85 12.59 -18.17
C LEU A 14 -9.79 11.08 -17.93
N GLY A 15 -9.70 10.29 -19.01
CA GLY A 15 -9.54 8.84 -18.95
C GLY A 15 -8.26 8.42 -18.21
N LEU A 16 -7.16 9.16 -18.40
CA LEU A 16 -5.91 8.93 -17.69
C LEU A 16 -6.05 9.19 -16.19
N VAL A 17 -6.68 10.30 -15.80
CA VAL A 17 -6.89 10.63 -14.38
C VAL A 17 -7.78 9.58 -13.72
N ILE A 18 -8.89 9.20 -14.35
CA ILE A 18 -9.78 8.15 -13.83
C ILE A 18 -9.02 6.83 -13.69
N PHE A 19 -8.22 6.47 -14.69
CA PHE A 19 -7.40 5.25 -14.66
C PHE A 19 -6.40 5.26 -13.50
N LEU A 20 -5.67 6.36 -13.28
CA LEU A 20 -4.72 6.48 -12.17
C LEU A 20 -5.40 6.37 -10.81
N VAL A 21 -6.54 7.06 -10.64
CA VAL A 21 -7.33 6.98 -9.40
C VAL A 21 -7.81 5.55 -9.14
N LEU A 22 -8.36 4.90 -10.18
CA LEU A 22 -8.85 3.53 -10.09
C LEU A 22 -7.72 2.54 -9.80
N TRP A 23 -6.55 2.74 -10.41
CA TRP A 23 -5.36 1.93 -10.18
C TRP A 23 -4.90 2.00 -8.72
N ILE A 24 -4.82 3.20 -8.14
CA ILE A 24 -4.49 3.39 -6.72
C ILE A 24 -5.52 2.71 -5.83
N ILE A 25 -6.82 2.94 -6.08
CA ILE A 25 -7.91 2.34 -5.29
C ILE A 25 -7.85 0.81 -5.32
N LEU A 26 -7.61 0.21 -6.49
CA LEU A 26 -7.50 -1.25 -6.64
C LEU A 26 -6.29 -1.82 -5.91
N CYS A 27 -5.15 -1.12 -5.92
CA CYS A 27 -3.98 -1.52 -5.16
C CYS A 27 -4.28 -1.52 -3.65
N GLU A 28 -4.83 -0.42 -3.13
CA GLU A 28 -5.23 -0.28 -1.71
C GLU A 28 -6.27 -1.34 -1.31
N LEU A 29 -7.27 -1.58 -2.16
CA LEU A 29 -8.29 -2.61 -1.91
C LEU A 29 -7.66 -4.01 -1.82
N THR A 30 -6.61 -4.27 -2.59
CA THR A 30 -5.89 -5.55 -2.55
C THR A 30 -5.25 -5.78 -1.19
N HIS A 31 -4.65 -4.75 -0.58
CA HIS A 31 -4.10 -4.86 0.79
C HIS A 31 -5.21 -5.19 1.80
N VAL A 32 -6.37 -4.55 1.68
CA VAL A 32 -7.53 -4.83 2.54
C VAL A 32 -8.01 -6.27 2.36
N ILE A 33 -8.12 -6.76 1.11
CA ILE A 33 -8.55 -8.13 0.82
C ILE A 33 -7.55 -9.15 1.39
N VAL A 34 -6.25 -8.92 1.21
CA VAL A 34 -5.20 -9.79 1.75
C VAL A 34 -5.29 -9.84 3.28
N LEU A 35 -5.57 -8.71 3.93
CA LEU A 35 -5.77 -8.69 5.38
C LEU A 35 -7.04 -9.46 5.80
N LEU A 36 -8.17 -9.21 5.14
CA LEU A 36 -9.44 -9.88 5.43
C LEU A 36 -9.33 -11.40 5.25
N TRP A 37 -8.63 -11.85 4.21
CA TRP A 37 -8.38 -13.27 3.96
C TRP A 37 -7.68 -13.95 5.15
N ARG A 38 -6.80 -13.24 5.84
CA ARG A 38 -6.02 -13.79 6.95
C ARG A 38 -6.78 -13.85 8.28
N HIS A 39 -7.97 -13.25 8.36
CA HIS A 39 -8.81 -13.22 9.57
C HIS A 39 -8.08 -12.68 10.82
N GLU A 40 -7.14 -11.76 10.62
CA GLU A 40 -6.35 -11.20 11.70
C GLU A 40 -7.13 -10.09 12.44
N PRO A 41 -7.05 -10.02 13.77
CA PRO A 41 -7.80 -9.03 14.53
C PRO A 41 -7.22 -7.62 14.27
N LEU A 42 -8.04 -6.79 13.64
CA LEU A 42 -7.71 -5.41 13.28
C LEU A 42 -7.82 -4.50 14.50
N ILE A 43 -6.72 -3.87 14.89
CA ILE A 43 -6.65 -2.86 15.97
C ILE A 43 -7.13 -1.51 15.44
N GLY A 44 -6.79 -1.18 14.20
CA GLY A 44 -7.19 0.08 13.59
C GLY A 44 -6.64 0.23 12.18
N TRP A 45 -6.98 1.35 11.57
CA TRP A 45 -6.44 1.75 10.28
C TRP A 45 -6.03 3.22 10.35
N ALA A 46 -5.11 3.61 9.51
CA ALA A 46 -4.70 5.00 9.40
C ALA A 46 -4.69 5.43 7.95
N VAL A 47 -5.16 6.66 7.73
CA VAL A 47 -5.13 7.30 6.42
C VAL A 47 -3.99 8.31 6.44
N GLY A 48 -2.99 8.09 5.59
CA GLY A 48 -1.81 8.94 5.46
C GLY A 48 -1.58 9.42 4.03
N PRO A 49 -0.55 10.26 3.81
CA PRO A 49 -0.20 10.73 2.47
C PRO A 49 0.25 9.61 1.53
N PHE A 50 0.66 8.47 2.08
CA PHE A 50 1.14 7.30 1.33
C PHE A 50 0.09 6.19 1.19
N GLY A 51 -1.17 6.43 1.60
CA GLY A 51 -2.25 5.45 1.46
C GLY A 51 -2.88 5.01 2.79
N LEU A 52 -3.52 3.84 2.75
CA LEU A 52 -4.17 3.21 3.91
C LEU A 52 -3.21 2.24 4.58
N THR A 53 -2.86 2.51 5.83
CA THR A 53 -2.06 1.57 6.64
C THR A 53 -2.97 0.86 7.64
N LEU A 54 -3.01 -0.47 7.56
CA LEU A 54 -3.80 -1.29 8.48
C LEU A 54 -2.93 -1.76 9.64
N MET A 55 -3.44 -1.61 10.87
CA MET A 55 -2.81 -2.08 12.10
C MET A 55 -3.55 -3.33 12.57
N ALA A 56 -2.97 -4.50 12.35
CA ALA A 56 -3.51 -5.78 12.80
C ALA A 56 -2.55 -6.47 13.77
N LEU A 57 -3.11 -7.22 14.72
CA LEU A 57 -2.33 -8.10 15.58
C LEU A 57 -1.95 -9.34 14.76
N ARG A 58 -0.68 -9.44 14.41
CA ARG A 58 -0.20 -10.49 13.55
C ARG A 58 1.19 -10.95 13.91
N GLU A 59 1.38 -12.26 13.89
CA GLU A 59 2.69 -12.89 13.94
C GLU A 59 3.39 -12.78 12.58
N PRO A 60 4.61 -12.22 12.53
CA PRO A 60 5.35 -12.11 11.28
C PRO A 60 5.73 -13.51 10.79
N SER A 61 5.06 -13.99 9.75
CA SER A 61 5.48 -15.20 9.03
C SER A 61 5.98 -14.86 7.64
N ILE A 62 7.00 -15.57 7.17
CA ILE A 62 7.69 -15.28 5.90
C ILE A 62 6.71 -15.28 4.72
N ILE A 63 5.85 -16.30 4.64
CA ILE A 63 4.79 -16.41 3.62
C ILE A 63 3.90 -15.17 3.63
N SER A 64 3.60 -14.70 4.83
CA SER A 64 2.67 -13.63 5.06
C SER A 64 3.26 -12.28 4.62
N ILE A 65 4.54 -12.05 4.89
CA ILE A 65 5.29 -10.88 4.43
C ILE A 65 5.37 -10.86 2.89
N TRP A 66 5.69 -12.00 2.26
CA TRP A 66 5.80 -12.06 0.80
C TRP A 66 4.47 -11.86 0.09
N LEU A 67 3.37 -12.41 0.63
CA LEU A 67 2.04 -12.22 0.07
C LEU A 67 1.62 -10.74 0.09
N ASP A 68 2.02 -9.97 1.11
CA ASP A 68 1.70 -8.54 1.19
C ASP A 68 2.45 -7.71 0.13
N VAL A 69 3.56 -8.22 -0.41
CA VAL A 69 4.30 -7.58 -1.51
C VAL A 69 3.84 -8.09 -2.87
N LEU A 70 3.75 -9.42 -3.02
CA LEU A 70 3.51 -10.07 -4.30
C LEU A 70 2.09 -9.86 -4.82
N VAL A 71 1.08 -9.96 -3.94
CA VAL A 71 -0.32 -9.87 -4.39
C VAL A 71 -0.63 -8.45 -4.91
N PRO A 72 -0.32 -7.36 -4.19
CA PRO A 72 -0.51 -6.01 -4.73
C PRO A 72 0.35 -5.73 -5.97
N ALA A 73 1.59 -6.24 -6.03
CA ALA A 73 2.45 -6.09 -7.21
C ALA A 73 1.84 -6.74 -8.46
N ILE A 74 1.30 -7.97 -8.32
CA ILE A 74 0.64 -8.68 -9.42
C ILE A 74 -0.63 -7.95 -9.84
N VAL A 75 -1.46 -7.52 -8.90
CA VAL A 75 -2.69 -6.76 -9.21
C VAL A 75 -2.35 -5.45 -9.91
N SER A 76 -1.38 -4.69 -9.40
CA SER A 76 -0.87 -3.46 -10.01
C SER A 76 -0.40 -3.70 -11.44
N GLY A 77 0.40 -4.75 -11.66
CA GLY A 77 0.87 -5.14 -12.99
C GLY A 77 -0.27 -5.51 -13.96
N CYS A 78 -1.27 -6.26 -13.49
CA CYS A 78 -2.45 -6.60 -14.27
C CYS A 78 -3.29 -5.38 -14.64
N VAL A 79 -3.54 -4.48 -13.68
CA VAL A 79 -4.31 -3.25 -13.91
C VAL A 79 -3.58 -2.34 -14.91
N LEU A 80 -2.27 -2.19 -14.78
CA LEU A 80 -1.44 -1.45 -15.75
C LEU A 80 -1.47 -2.10 -17.12
N ALA A 81 -1.32 -3.42 -17.20
CA ALA A 81 -1.32 -4.14 -18.47
C ALA A 81 -2.66 -4.00 -19.21
N ILE A 82 -3.78 -4.16 -18.49
CA ILE A 82 -5.12 -4.03 -19.05
C ILE A 82 -5.39 -2.56 -19.40
N GLY A 83 -5.16 -1.64 -18.47
CA GLY A 83 -5.52 -0.24 -18.63
C GLY A 83 -4.67 0.53 -19.63
N LEU A 84 -3.42 0.15 -19.86
CA LEU A 84 -2.52 0.85 -20.79
C LEU A 84 -2.42 0.19 -22.17
N PHE A 85 -2.75 -1.10 -22.32
CA PHE A 85 -2.55 -1.82 -23.58
C PHE A 85 -3.80 -2.45 -24.20
N THR A 86 -4.98 -2.25 -23.62
CA THR A 86 -6.25 -2.64 -24.24
C THR A 86 -6.93 -1.45 -24.92
N SER A 87 -8.09 -1.67 -25.55
CA SER A 87 -8.89 -0.62 -26.19
C SER A 87 -9.36 0.50 -25.24
N LEU A 88 -9.22 0.30 -23.92
CA LEU A 88 -9.51 1.28 -22.88
C LEU A 88 -8.35 2.25 -22.62
N SER A 89 -7.23 2.12 -23.35
CA SER A 89 -5.99 2.88 -23.08
C SER A 89 -6.13 4.38 -23.32
N PRO A 90 -5.89 5.23 -22.30
CA PRO A 90 -5.90 6.69 -22.45
C PRO A 90 -4.61 7.25 -23.06
N ILE A 91 -3.63 6.38 -23.35
CA ILE A 91 -2.32 6.73 -23.91
C ILE A 91 -2.05 5.80 -25.09
N THR A 92 -1.63 6.36 -26.23
CA THR A 92 -1.14 5.56 -27.36
C THR A 92 0.37 5.37 -27.22
N PHE A 93 0.79 4.11 -27.23
CA PHE A 93 2.21 3.73 -27.19
C PHE A 93 2.70 3.27 -28.56
N PRO A 94 3.96 3.57 -28.91
CA PRO A 94 4.60 2.95 -30.06
C PRO A 94 4.65 1.41 -29.88
N GLY A 95 4.61 0.66 -30.99
CA GLY A 95 4.49 -0.81 -31.00
C GLY A 95 5.68 -1.60 -30.40
N HIS A 96 6.62 -0.95 -29.72
CA HIS A 96 7.79 -1.58 -29.15
C HIS A 96 7.46 -2.28 -27.83
N GLN A 97 7.57 -3.62 -27.81
CA GLN A 97 7.29 -4.45 -26.63
C GLN A 97 8.14 -4.07 -25.41
N LEU A 98 9.40 -3.67 -25.60
CA LEU A 98 10.30 -3.27 -24.51
C LEU A 98 9.79 -2.05 -23.73
N VAL A 99 9.19 -1.07 -24.42
CA VAL A 99 8.62 0.13 -23.78
C VAL A 99 7.43 -0.24 -22.90
N LYS A 100 6.60 -1.18 -23.37
CA LYS A 100 5.45 -1.69 -22.60
C LYS A 100 5.89 -2.37 -21.32
N VAL A 101 6.88 -3.26 -21.41
CA VAL A 101 7.46 -3.96 -20.24
C VAL A 101 8.08 -2.97 -19.27
N PHE A 102 8.85 -2.00 -19.77
CA PHE A 102 9.46 -0.97 -18.93
C PHE A 102 8.43 -0.14 -18.17
N MET A 103 7.33 0.25 -18.84
CA MET A 103 6.26 1.00 -18.19
C MET A 103 5.53 0.21 -17.10
N ILE A 104 5.19 -1.06 -17.35
CA ILE A 104 4.60 -1.91 -16.31
C ILE A 104 5.57 -2.03 -15.14
N ALA A 105 6.85 -2.30 -15.41
CA ALA A 105 7.87 -2.42 -14.38
C ALA A 105 7.99 -1.14 -13.54
N CYS A 106 8.02 0.04 -14.17
CA CYS A 106 8.03 1.31 -13.45
C CYS A 106 6.79 1.51 -12.57
N GLY A 107 5.59 1.23 -13.10
CA GLY A 107 4.36 1.38 -12.32
C GLY A 107 4.31 0.42 -11.13
N VAL A 108 4.66 -0.85 -11.33
CA VAL A 108 4.73 -1.85 -10.26
C VAL A 108 5.78 -1.46 -9.22
N LEU A 109 6.96 -0.98 -9.63
CA LEU A 109 7.99 -0.51 -8.71
C LEU A 109 7.51 0.68 -7.87
N ILE A 110 6.81 1.65 -8.47
CA ILE A 110 6.26 2.79 -7.73
C ILE A 110 5.29 2.31 -6.65
N THR A 111 4.40 1.38 -6.95
CA THR A 111 3.42 0.87 -5.96
C THR A 111 4.06 -0.04 -4.92
N SER A 112 5.00 -0.90 -5.30
CA SER A 112 5.48 -1.99 -4.44
C SER A 112 6.79 -1.70 -3.71
N THR A 113 7.43 -0.54 -3.94
CA THR A 113 8.68 -0.17 -3.24
C THR A 113 8.48 0.01 -1.73
N ALA A 114 7.39 0.67 -1.32
CA ALA A 114 7.07 0.85 0.08
C ALA A 114 6.83 -0.50 0.79
N ASP A 115 6.11 -1.41 0.13
CA ASP A 115 5.85 -2.76 0.64
C ASP A 115 7.14 -3.57 0.73
N LEU A 116 7.99 -3.50 -0.29
CA LEU A 116 9.26 -4.22 -0.32
C LEU A 116 10.20 -3.74 0.80
N ILE A 117 10.30 -2.43 1.02
CA ILE A 117 11.11 -1.87 2.11
C ILE A 117 10.55 -2.33 3.47
N SER A 118 9.23 -2.30 3.63
CA SER A 118 8.56 -2.75 4.85
C SER A 118 8.79 -4.24 5.11
N ALA A 119 8.68 -5.07 4.06
CA ALA A 119 8.95 -6.50 4.09
C ALA A 119 10.41 -6.82 4.45
N LEU A 120 11.38 -6.15 3.81
CA LEU A 120 12.80 -6.32 4.11
C LEU A 120 13.12 -5.93 5.55
N ARG A 121 12.50 -4.85 6.05
CA ARG A 121 12.67 -4.42 7.44
C ARG A 121 12.08 -5.43 8.42
N ASP A 122 10.88 -5.94 8.14
CA ASP A 122 10.21 -6.95 8.98
C ASP A 122 10.93 -8.32 8.94
N LEU A 123 11.62 -8.66 7.84
CA LEU A 123 12.51 -9.83 7.77
C LEU A 123 13.79 -9.64 8.60
N ARG A 124 14.39 -8.44 8.58
CA ARG A 124 15.64 -8.15 9.29
C ARG A 124 15.44 -7.96 10.79
N TYR A 125 14.33 -7.34 11.18
CA TYR A 125 13.99 -7.04 12.57
C TYR A 125 12.51 -7.41 12.81
N PRO A 126 12.21 -8.72 13.00
CA PRO A 126 10.85 -9.18 13.19
C PRO A 126 10.31 -8.63 14.51
N LEU A 127 9.42 -7.65 14.41
CA LEU A 127 8.65 -7.11 15.53
C LEU A 127 7.26 -7.72 15.51
N TRP A 128 6.78 -8.08 16.68
CA TRP A 128 5.48 -8.72 16.89
C TRP A 128 4.75 -8.12 18.09
N GLY A 129 3.43 -8.36 18.16
CA GLY A 129 2.57 -7.88 19.25
C GLY A 129 2.71 -6.38 19.52
N ASP A 130 2.85 -6.02 20.78
CA ASP A 130 2.89 -4.64 21.29
C ASP A 130 4.01 -3.79 20.67
N ALA A 131 5.19 -4.36 20.49
CA ALA A 131 6.33 -3.64 19.92
C ALA A 131 6.09 -3.23 18.46
N ARG A 132 5.41 -4.09 17.68
CA ARG A 132 5.04 -3.76 16.30
C ARG A 132 4.00 -2.65 16.27
N ILE A 133 2.99 -2.75 17.15
CA ILE A 133 1.91 -1.76 17.23
C ILE A 133 2.48 -0.37 17.57
N LEU A 134 3.31 -0.27 18.61
CA LEU A 134 3.92 0.99 19.02
C LEU A 134 4.77 1.61 17.90
N ARG A 135 5.60 0.80 17.24
CA ARG A 135 6.40 1.24 16.07
C ARG A 135 5.48 1.79 14.97
N THR A 136 4.42 1.07 14.63
CA THR A 136 3.51 1.49 13.56
C THR A 136 2.77 2.76 13.94
N MET A 137 2.32 2.90 15.20
CA MET A 137 1.70 4.13 15.69
C MET A 137 2.66 5.32 15.65
N GLN A 138 3.91 5.14 16.07
CA GLN A 138 4.96 6.17 15.99
C GLN A 138 5.20 6.61 14.54
N PHE A 139 5.34 5.65 13.62
CA PHE A 139 5.54 5.95 12.20
C PHE A 139 4.35 6.69 11.59
N LEU A 140 3.13 6.26 11.90
CA LEU A 140 1.91 6.91 11.42
C LEU A 140 1.76 8.31 12.00
N ARG A 141 2.16 8.52 13.25
CA ARG A 141 2.16 9.83 13.88
C ARG A 141 3.19 10.76 13.23
N ALA A 142 4.40 10.25 12.95
CA ALA A 142 5.45 11.00 12.26
C ALA A 142 5.02 11.43 10.84
N ASN A 143 4.22 10.61 10.16
CA ASN A 143 3.68 10.91 8.81
C ASN A 143 2.37 11.71 8.83
N TRP A 144 1.96 12.23 10.00
CA TRP A 144 0.73 13.00 10.19
C TRP A 144 -0.53 12.26 9.74
N SER A 145 -0.47 10.93 9.78
CA SER A 145 -1.59 10.07 9.42
C SER A 145 -2.70 10.17 10.46
N LYS A 146 -3.95 10.19 9.99
CA LYS A 146 -5.12 10.14 10.85
C LYS A 146 -5.40 8.69 11.22
N ILE A 147 -5.22 8.35 12.49
CA ILE A 147 -5.40 7.00 13.02
C ILE A 147 -6.83 6.82 13.52
N HIS A 148 -7.46 5.72 13.11
CA HIS A 148 -8.79 5.29 13.51
C HIS A 148 -8.70 3.91 14.16
N PHE A 149 -9.23 3.79 15.38
CA PHE A 149 -9.21 2.54 16.13
C PHE A 149 -10.55 1.80 16.00
N THR A 150 -10.49 0.47 15.95
CA THR A 150 -11.67 -0.40 16.07
C THR A 150 -12.08 -0.54 17.54
N SER A 151 -13.28 -1.05 17.80
CA SER A 151 -13.71 -1.44 19.16
C SER A 151 -12.75 -2.44 19.81
N PHE A 152 -12.22 -3.38 19.01
CA PHE A 152 -11.17 -4.29 19.42
C PHE A 152 -9.89 -3.54 19.81
N GLY A 153 -9.42 -2.62 18.97
CA GLY A 153 -8.22 -1.82 19.26
C GLY A 153 -8.33 -0.97 20.53
N HIS A 154 -9.50 -0.37 20.78
CA HIS A 154 -9.75 0.35 22.03
C HIS A 154 -9.62 -0.55 23.26
N SER A 155 -10.20 -1.75 23.20
CA SER A 155 -10.12 -2.73 24.28
C SER A 155 -8.70 -3.26 24.45
N TYR A 156 -8.02 -3.57 23.35
CA TYR A 156 -6.65 -4.04 23.32
C TYR A 156 -5.70 -3.04 23.98
N LEU A 157 -5.77 -1.76 23.57
CA LEU A 157 -4.89 -0.71 24.10
C LEU A 157 -5.09 -0.48 25.59
N ARG A 158 -6.36 -0.51 26.04
CA ARG A 158 -6.68 -0.37 27.46
C ARG A 158 -6.13 -1.53 28.29
N THR A 159 -6.22 -2.76 27.77
CA THR A 159 -5.75 -3.95 28.50
C THR A 159 -4.23 -4.08 28.50
N HIS A 160 -3.57 -3.82 27.37
CA HIS A 160 -2.12 -4.02 27.23
C HIS A 160 -1.28 -2.81 27.69
N PHE A 161 -1.76 -1.58 27.46
CA PHE A 161 -1.00 -0.36 27.78
C PHE A 161 -1.60 0.45 28.93
N GLY A 162 -2.79 0.08 29.42
CA GLY A 162 -3.45 0.79 30.53
C GLY A 162 -3.91 2.21 30.20
N SER A 163 -3.87 2.60 28.93
CA SER A 163 -4.09 3.98 28.48
C SER A 163 -5.17 4.06 27.40
N ASN A 164 -5.85 5.20 27.32
CA ASN A 164 -6.73 5.46 26.19
C ASN A 164 -5.92 5.75 24.92
N PRO A 165 -6.44 5.45 23.71
CA PRO A 165 -5.71 5.69 22.47
C PRO A 165 -5.33 7.17 22.27
N ALA A 166 -6.17 8.11 22.73
CA ALA A 166 -5.85 9.54 22.66
C ALA A 166 -4.66 9.92 23.55
N GLU A 167 -4.59 9.38 24.77
CA GLU A 167 -3.47 9.59 25.71
C GLU A 167 -2.19 8.96 25.15
N LEU A 168 -2.28 7.73 24.63
CA LEU A 168 -1.14 7.02 24.06
C LEU A 168 -0.58 7.75 22.83
N LEU A 169 -1.45 8.26 21.95
CA LEU A 169 -1.03 9.08 20.82
C LEU A 169 -0.40 10.42 21.23
N GLN A 170 -0.80 10.99 22.37
CA GLN A 170 -0.20 12.20 22.91
C GLN A 170 1.20 11.93 23.48
N ILE A 171 1.39 10.82 24.19
CA ILE A 171 2.70 10.39 24.69
C ILE A 171 3.66 10.14 23.53
N LEU A 172 3.20 9.49 22.47
CA LEU A 172 4.01 9.23 21.26
C LEU A 172 4.31 10.49 20.43
N SER A 173 3.81 11.66 20.83
CA SER A 173 4.07 12.94 20.15
C SER A 173 5.11 13.83 20.86
N LEU A 174 5.61 13.39 22.02
CA LEU A 174 6.77 13.97 22.71
C LEU A 174 8.06 13.35 22.15
#